data_AF-A0A380EGE8-F1
#
_entry.id   AF-A0A380EGE8-F1
#
_cell.length_a   1.000
_cell.length_b   1.000
_cell.length_c   1.000
_cell.angle_alpha   90.00
_cell.angle_beta   90.00
_cell.angle_gamma   90.00
#
_symmetry.space_group_name_H-M   'P 1'
#
loop_
_entity.id
_entity.type
_entity.pdbx_description
1 polymer ?
#
loop_
_entity_poly.entity_id
_entity_poly.type
_entity_poly.pdbx_seq_one_letter_code
_entity_poly.pdbx_strand_id
1 'polypeptide(L)' 'MPRFMDHDHLFVYERHYKNQQWLVIANFSASAVDLPEGLAREGCVVIQTGTVENNTISGFGAM' A
#
# COMPACT_ATOMS: atom_id res chain seq x y z
N MET A 1 -1.27 -7.01 10.72
CA MET A 1 -1.76 -5.87 11.48
C MET A 1 -2.27 -4.82 10.50
N PRO A 2 -3.56 -4.47 10.57
CA PRO A 2 -4.09 -3.35 9.80
C PRO A 2 -3.42 -2.04 10.20
N ARG A 3 -3.23 -1.14 9.24
CA ARG A 3 -2.60 0.18 9.42
C ARG A 3 -3.47 1.22 8.71
N PHE A 4 -3.45 2.46 9.19
CA PHE A 4 -4.18 3.57 8.57
C PHE A 4 -5.68 3.27 8.33
N MET A 5 -6.34 2.64 9.31
CA MET A 5 -7.72 2.14 9.18
C MET A 5 -8.78 3.24 8.97
N ASP A 6 -8.46 4.47 9.35
CA ASP A 6 -9.33 5.63 9.16
C ASP A 6 -9.17 6.27 7.77
N HIS A 7 -8.33 5.71 6.90
CA HIS A 7 -8.11 6.23 5.55
C HIS A 7 -9.26 5.83 4.62
N ASP A 8 -9.97 6.81 4.06
CA ASP A 8 -11.22 6.58 3.30
C ASP A 8 -11.08 5.69 2.06
N HIS A 9 -9.87 5.64 1.47
CA HIS A 9 -9.62 4.99 0.18
C HIS A 9 -8.52 3.94 0.16
N LEU A 10 -7.77 3.78 1.25
CA LEU A 10 -6.63 2.87 1.29
C LEU A 10 -6.89 1.75 2.28
N PHE A 11 -6.58 0.54 1.85
CA PHE A 11 -6.36 -0.58 2.75
C PHE A 11 -4.87 -0.84 2.86
N VAL A 12 -4.36 -0.69 4.08
CA VAL A 12 -2.96 -0.98 4.39
C VAL A 12 -2.91 -2.10 5.42
N TYR A 13 -2.17 -3.16 5.09
CA TYR A 13 -2.00 -4.30 5.97
C TYR A 13 -0.56 -4.76 5.99
N GLU A 14 -0.01 -4.88 7.19
CA GLU A 14 1.34 -5.39 7.42
C GLU A 14 1.26 -6.82 7.95
N ARG A 15 2.09 -7.75 7.47
CA ARG A 15 2.14 -9.12 7.99
C ARG A 15 3.57 -9.50 8.33
N HIS A 16 3.78 -9.92 9.57
CA HIS A 16 5.05 -10.48 10.02
C HIS A 16 4.93 -12.00 10.09
N TYR A 17 5.81 -12.71 9.40
CA TYR A 17 5.86 -14.17 9.43
C TYR A 17 7.27 -14.66 9.13
N LYS A 18 7.82 -15.55 9.97
CA LYS A 18 9.16 -16.15 9.81
C LYS A 18 10.26 -15.12 9.49
N ASN A 19 10.35 -14.05 10.30
CA ASN A 19 11.30 -12.94 10.13
C ASN A 19 11.18 -12.19 8.79
N GLN A 20 10.06 -12.35 8.08
CA GLN A 20 9.74 -11.55 6.91
C GLN A 20 8.57 -10.63 7.21
N GLN A 21 8.68 -9.41 6.73
CA GLN A 21 7.63 -8.41 6.75
C GLN A 21 7.07 -8.27 5.35
N TRP A 22 5.74 -8.30 5.26
CA TRP A 22 4.98 -8.07 4.05
C TRP A 22 4.12 -6.84 4.27
N LEU A 23 4.08 -5.98 3.27
CA LEU A 23 3.20 -4.81 3.25
C LEU A 23 2.27 -4.97 2.07
N VAL A 24 0.98 -4.82 2.31
CA VAL A 24 -0.07 -4.82 1.28
C VAL A 24 -0.72 -3.44 1.31
N ILE A 25 -0.80 -2.81 0.16
CA ILE A 25 -1.46 -1.52 -0.05
C ILE A 25 -2.44 -1.68 -1.21
N ALA A 26 -3.70 -1.32 -1.00
CA ALA A 26 -4.70 -1.30 -2.06
C ALA A 26 -5.49 0.01 -2.03
N ASN A 27 -5.64 0.63 -3.20
CA ASN A 27 -6.49 1.79 -3.43
C ASN A 27 -7.88 1.33 -3.89
N PHE A 28 -8.93 1.69 -3.14
CA PHE A 28 -10.31 1.34 -3.48
C PHE A 28 -11.05 2.45 -4.24
N SER A 29 -10.34 3.49 -4.67
CA SER A 29 -10.90 4.59 -5.46
C SER A 29 -10.41 4.56 -6.90
N ALA A 30 -11.18 5.19 -7.80
CA ALA A 30 -10.79 5.39 -9.19
C ALA A 30 -9.71 6.47 -9.37
N SER A 31 -9.49 7.29 -8.34
CA SER A 31 -8.53 8.39 -8.36
C SER A 31 -7.18 7.94 -7.83
N ALA A 32 -6.12 8.65 -8.21
CA ALA A 32 -4.83 8.48 -7.55
C ALA A 32 -4.92 8.95 -6.09
N VAL A 33 -4.25 8.25 -5.19
CA VAL A 33 -4.27 8.52 -3.74
C VAL A 33 -2.85 8.61 -3.20
N ASP A 34 -2.59 9.62 -2.38
CA ASP A 34 -1.30 9.78 -1.71
C ASP A 34 -1.09 8.67 -0.69
N LEU A 35 0.10 8.06 -0.72
CA LEU A 35 0.47 7.06 0.26
C LEU A 35 0.84 7.75 1.59
N PRO A 36 0.29 7.27 2.74
CA PRO A 36 0.60 7.82 4.04
C PRO A 36 2.10 7.85 4.36
N GLU A 37 2.53 8.90 5.04
CA GLU A 37 3.89 8.96 5.59
C GLU A 37 4.14 7.83 6.60
N GLY A 38 5.37 7.36 6.69
CA GLY A 38 5.77 6.30 7.63
C GLY A 38 5.46 4.86 7.16
N LEU A 39 5.04 4.66 5.91
CA LEU A 39 5.00 3.34 5.29
C LEU A 39 6.43 2.84 4.99
N ALA A 40 6.84 1.76 5.66
CA ALA A 40 8.10 1.07 5.38
C ALA A 40 7.99 0.30 4.06
N ARG A 41 8.28 0.98 2.94
CA ARG A 41 8.23 0.42 1.57
C ARG A 41 9.59 -0.07 1.07
N GLU A 42 10.58 -0.13 1.95
CA GLU A 42 11.88 -0.71 1.63
C GLU A 42 11.71 -2.21 1.44
N GLY A 43 11.92 -2.69 0.21
CA GLY A 43 11.71 -4.09 -0.12
C GLY A 43 11.62 -4.37 -1.62
N CYS A 44 11.13 -5.55 -1.95
CA CYS A 44 10.88 -5.99 -3.31
C CYS A 44 9.37 -6.09 -3.55
N VAL A 45 8.91 -5.57 -4.69
CA VAL A 45 7.52 -5.70 -5.12
C VAL A 45 7.28 -7.13 -5.59
N VAL A 46 6.36 -7.83 -4.94
CA VAL A 46 6.03 -9.23 -5.28
C VAL A 46 4.87 -9.30 -6.26
N ILE A 47 3.88 -8.41 -6.12
CA ILE A 47 2.72 -8.27 -7.00
C ILE A 47 2.46 -6.77 -7.14
N GLN A 48 2.11 -6.32 -8.34
CA GLN A 48 1.68 -4.94 -8.55
C GLN A 48 0.58 -4.89 -9.60
N THR A 49 -0.41 -4.04 -9.35
CA THR A 49 -1.37 -3.58 -10.34
C THR A 49 -1.42 -2.06 -10.32
N GLY A 50 -1.43 -1.44 -11.50
CA GLY A 50 -1.30 0.00 -11.64
C GLY A 50 0.14 0.49 -11.42
N THR A 51 0.28 1.79 -11.17
CA THR A 51 1.56 2.47 -10.95
C THR A 51 1.63 3.11 -9.57
N VAL A 52 2.87 3.22 -9.06
CA VAL A 52 3.22 4.01 -7.89
C VAL A 52 4.34 4.96 -8.28
N GLU A 53 4.02 6.24 -8.36
CA GLU A 53 4.92 7.30 -8.79
C GLU A 53 4.73 8.50 -7.87
N ASN A 54 5.81 9.22 -7.54
CA ASN A 54 5.74 10.44 -6.71
C ASN A 54 4.97 10.27 -5.38
N ASN A 55 5.10 9.11 -4.74
CA ASN A 55 4.39 8.75 -3.51
C ASN A 55 2.86 8.62 -3.63
N THR A 56 2.36 8.47 -4.86
CA THR A 56 0.94 8.30 -5.16
C THR A 56 0.70 6.93 -5.75
N ILE A 57 -0.36 6.25 -5.31
CA ILE A 57 -0.83 5.01 -5.95
C ILE A 57 -1.95 5.35 -6.94
N SER A 58 -1.84 4.86 -8.16
CA SER A 58 -2.87 5.02 -9.19
C SER A 58 -4.25 4.48 -8.75
N GLY A 59 -5.30 4.92 -9.45
CA GLY A 59 -6.67 4.44 -9.23
C GLY A 59 -6.76 2.92 -9.34
N PHE A 60 -7.41 2.29 -8.36
CA PHE A 60 -7.49 0.84 -8.21
C PHE A 60 -6.14 0.11 -8.20
N GLY A 61 -5.05 0.83 -7.92
CA GLY A 61 -3.72 0.26 -7.80
C GLY A 61 -3.55 -0.57 -6.53
N ALA A 62 -2.66 -1.56 -6.59
CA ALA A 62 -2.30 -2.38 -5.45
C ALA A 62 -0.84 -2.85 -5.54
N MET A 63 -0.18 -3.01 -4.39
CA MET A 63 1.17 -3.56 -4.26
C MET A 63 1.41 -4.26 -2.92
#